data_AF-A0A1J3H237-F1
#
_entry.id   AF-A0A1J3H237-F1
#
_cell.length_a   1.000
_cell.length_b   1.000
_cell.length_c   1.000
_cell.angle_alpha   90.00
_cell.angle_beta   90.00
_cell.angle_gamma   90.00
#
_symmetry.space_group_name_H-M   'P 1'
#
loop_
_entity.id
_entity.type
_entity.pdbx_description
1 polymer ?
#
loop_
_entity_poly.entity_id
_entity_poly.type
_entity_poly.pdbx_seq_one_letter_code
_entity_poly.pdbx_strand_id
1 'polypeptide(L)' 'LLRGQGTFKEKSKLVVGGVTDNHGDDRFRDAFKEIRIDRVDEYGRMLTEREAFRLLCHGFHGKKPGKRKLEKRKRRHQ' A
#
# COMPACT_ATOMS: atom_id res chain seq x y z
N LEU A 1 -4.54 -32.63 -18.44
CA LEU A 1 -4.72 -31.17 -18.33
C LEU A 1 -4.74 -30.77 -16.85
N LEU A 2 -3.59 -30.51 -16.25
CA LEU A 2 -3.54 -29.87 -14.93
C LEU A 2 -2.24 -29.04 -14.87
N ARG A 3 -2.37 -27.73 -15.11
CA ARG A 3 -1.24 -26.79 -15.04
C ARG A 3 -1.01 -26.44 -13.57
N GLY A 4 0.26 -26.50 -13.18
CA GLY A 4 0.73 -26.48 -11.80
C GLY A 4 0.27 -25.27 -11.00
N GLN A 5 -0.15 -25.56 -9.77
CA GLN A 5 -0.31 -24.58 -8.71
C GLN A 5 1.10 -24.15 -8.29
N GLY A 6 1.53 -22.98 -8.73
CA GLY A 6 2.78 -22.36 -8.29
C GLY A 6 2.69 -22.04 -6.80
N THR A 7 3.60 -22.60 -6.03
CA THR A 7 3.76 -22.34 -4.60
C THR A 7 3.96 -20.85 -4.37
N PHE A 8 3.14 -20.27 -3.49
CA PHE A 8 3.25 -18.88 -3.07
C PHE A 8 4.58 -18.70 -2.34
N LYS A 9 5.56 -18.09 -3.03
CA LYS A 9 6.80 -17.61 -2.43
C LYS A 9 6.44 -16.68 -1.27
N GLU A 10 6.82 -17.06 -0.05
CA GLU A 10 6.78 -16.20 1.12
C GLU A 10 7.33 -14.83 0.75
N LYS A 11 6.49 -13.80 0.90
CA LYS A 11 6.93 -12.43 0.70
C LYS A 11 7.79 -12.06 1.90
N SER A 12 9.08 -11.92 1.63
CA SER A 12 10.02 -11.20 2.47
C SER A 12 9.38 -9.90 2.99
N LYS A 13 9.64 -9.60 4.26
CA LYS A 13 9.26 -8.33 4.91
C LYS A 13 9.69 -7.17 4.01
N LEU A 14 8.71 -6.48 3.43
CA LEU A 14 8.93 -5.23 2.69
C LEU A 14 9.26 -4.14 3.71
N VAL A 15 10.55 -3.90 3.93
CA VAL A 15 11.05 -2.73 4.62
C VAL A 15 11.02 -1.58 3.60
N VAL A 16 9.89 -0.89 3.50
CA VAL A 16 9.78 0.33 2.68
C VAL A 16 9.99 1.52 3.60
N GLY A 17 11.19 2.11 3.55
CA GLY A 17 11.55 3.29 4.32
C GLY A 17 13.06 3.50 4.41
N GLY A 18 13.76 3.43 3.28
CA GLY A 18 15.18 3.76 3.21
C GLY A 18 15.39 5.26 3.18
N VAL A 19 15.82 5.82 4.30
CA VAL A 19 16.86 6.85 4.35
C VAL A 19 17.93 6.26 5.28
N THR A 20 18.95 5.64 4.72
CA THR A 20 20.11 5.16 5.48
C THR A 20 21.08 6.31 5.66
N ASP A 21 20.71 7.28 6.48
CA ASP A 21 21.65 8.28 6.97
C ASP A 21 22.39 7.63 8.14
N ASN A 22 23.61 7.17 7.89
CA ASN A 22 24.51 6.65 8.90
C ASN A 22 25.08 7.80 9.75
N HIS A 23 24.23 8.54 10.44
CA HIS A 23 24.63 9.47 11.50
C HIS A 23 24.03 9.00 12.82
N GLY A 24 24.89 8.44 13.66
CA GLY A 24 24.57 7.77 14.91
C GLY A 24 24.10 8.72 16.01
N ASP A 25 22.83 9.14 15.93
CA ASP A 25 22.11 9.77 17.02
C ASP A 25 20.82 8.98 17.27
N ASP A 26 20.94 7.89 18.04
CA ASP A 26 19.87 6.91 18.30
C ASP A 26 18.64 7.51 19.01
N ARG A 27 18.75 8.71 19.59
CA ARG A 27 17.65 9.43 20.26
C ARG A 27 16.51 9.81 19.31
N PHE A 28 16.81 10.11 18.04
CA PHE A 28 15.77 10.40 17.05
C PHE A 28 15.06 9.12 16.56
N ARG A 29 15.78 8.00 16.48
CA ARG A 29 15.20 6.71 16.06
C ARG A 29 14.08 6.25 16.98
N ASP A 30 14.19 6.50 18.28
CA ASP A 30 13.14 6.10 19.24
C ASP A 30 11.90 6.99 19.14
N ALA A 31 12.06 8.29 18.87
CA ALA A 31 10.94 9.22 18.71
C ALA A 31 10.09 8.93 17.46
N PHE A 32 10.68 8.40 16.38
CA PHE A 32 9.96 8.11 15.13
C PHE A 32 9.36 6.70 15.06
N LYS A 33 9.70 5.79 15.98
CA LYS A 33 9.17 4.41 16.00
C LYS A 33 7.67 4.33 16.23
N GLU A 34 7.07 5.34 16.85
CA GLU A 34 5.64 5.33 17.18
C GLU A 34 4.75 5.88 16.05
N ILE A 35 5.33 6.54 15.05
CA ILE A 35 4.54 7.15 13.96
C ILE A 35 4.10 6.06 12.98
N ARG A 36 2.79 5.73 13.01
CA ARG A 36 2.14 4.85 12.04
C ARG A 36 1.28 5.68 11.10
N ILE A 37 1.56 5.58 9.79
CA ILE A 37 0.79 6.27 8.75
C ILE A 37 -0.18 5.28 8.13
N ASP A 38 -1.39 5.22 8.70
CA ASP A 38 -2.47 4.41 8.17
C ASP A 38 -3.28 5.21 7.13
N ARG A 39 -3.57 4.57 5.99
CA ARG A 39 -4.39 5.19 4.92
C ARG A 39 -5.79 4.58 4.98
N VAL A 40 -6.79 5.41 5.25
CA VAL A 40 -8.20 4.99 5.33
C VAL A 40 -8.99 5.44 4.10
N ASP A 41 -9.91 4.60 3.65
CA ASP A 41 -10.90 4.90 2.61
C ASP A 41 -12.07 5.72 3.19
N GLU A 42 -12.95 6.28 2.33
CA GLU A 42 -14.16 7.03 2.74
C GLU A 42 -15.12 6.22 3.65
N TYR A 43 -15.01 4.89 3.59
CA TYR A 43 -15.81 3.93 4.36
C TYR A 43 -15.10 3.45 5.64
N GLY A 44 -14.02 4.13 6.07
CA GLY A 44 -13.25 3.78 7.27
C GLY A 44 -12.46 2.47 7.16
N ARG A 45 -12.32 1.91 5.96
CA ARG A 45 -11.55 0.69 5.74
C ARG A 45 -10.06 1.01 5.62
N MET A 46 -9.24 0.20 6.29
CA MET A 46 -7.78 0.21 6.11
C MET A 46 -7.46 -0.15 4.65
N LEU A 47 -6.95 0.81 3.89
CA LEU A 47 -6.53 0.59 2.52
C LEU A 47 -5.21 -0.18 2.51
N THR A 48 -5.11 -1.13 1.60
CA THR A 48 -3.81 -1.73 1.31
C THR A 48 -2.89 -0.68 0.66
N GLU A 49 -1.58 -0.81 0.85
CA GLU A 49 -0.58 0.12 0.29
C GLU A 49 -0.77 0.36 -1.21
N ARG A 50 -1.11 -0.71 -1.96
CA ARG A 50 -1.35 -0.66 -3.41
C ARG A 50 -2.55 0.19 -3.78
N GLU A 51 -3.57 0.18 -2.94
CA GLU A 51 -4.80 0.92 -3.17
C GLU A 51 -4.65 2.38 -2.79
N ALA A 52 -3.98 2.62 -1.68
CA ALA A 52 -3.55 3.94 -1.26
C ALA A 52 -2.68 4.64 -2.32
N PHE A 53 -1.67 3.93 -2.87
CA PHE A 53 -0.84 4.46 -3.95
C PHE A 53 -1.66 4.80 -5.21
N ARG A 54 -2.61 3.94 -5.60
CA ARG A 54 -3.49 4.22 -6.75
C ARG A 54 -4.31 5.49 -6.55
N LEU A 55 -4.86 5.71 -5.36
CA LEU A 55 -5.62 6.93 -5.06
C LEU A 55 -4.72 8.17 -5.18
N LEU A 56 -3.51 8.10 -4.61
CA LEU A 56 -2.52 9.19 -4.75
C LEU A 56 -2.14 9.45 -6.21
N CYS A 57 -1.85 8.40 -6.99
CA CYS A 57 -1.52 8.55 -8.40
C CYS A 57 -2.67 9.14 -9.21
N HIS A 58 -3.91 8.73 -8.95
CA HIS A 58 -5.08 9.27 -9.63
C HIS A 58 -5.35 10.73 -9.26
N GLY A 59 -5.10 11.12 -8.01
CA GLY A 59 -5.14 12.53 -7.58
C GLY A 59 -4.06 13.36 -8.25
N PHE A 60 -2.83 12.84 -8.30
CA PHE A 60 -1.69 13.52 -8.89
C PHE A 60 -1.78 13.68 -10.41
N HIS A 61 -2.15 12.61 -11.13
CA HIS A 61 -2.25 12.64 -12.59
C HIS A 61 -3.63 13.07 -13.10
N GLY A 62 -4.63 13.26 -12.23
CA GLY A 62 -6.00 13.66 -12.57
C GLY A 62 -6.83 12.66 -13.40
N LYS A 63 -6.20 11.58 -13.89
CA LYS A 63 -6.85 10.57 -14.74
C LYS A 63 -7.59 9.55 -13.89
N LYS A 64 -8.90 9.76 -13.70
CA LYS A 64 -9.76 8.80 -12.97
C LYS A 64 -9.92 7.49 -13.74
N PRO A 65 -10.07 6.35 -13.05
CA PRO A 65 -10.38 5.09 -13.70
C PRO A 65 -11.78 5.13 -14.34
N GLY A 66 -11.92 4.54 -15.54
CA GLY A 66 -13.22 4.48 -16.23
C GLY A 66 -14.27 3.66 -15.48
N LYS A 67 -15.55 3.98 -15.71
CA LYS A 67 -16.74 3.41 -15.00
C LYS A 67 -16.70 1.89 -14.86
N ARG A 68 -16.39 1.14 -15.92
CA ARG A 68 -16.31 -0.33 -15.90
C ARG A 68 -15.27 -0.87 -14.90
N LYS A 69 -14.14 -0.18 -14.73
CA LYS A 69 -13.10 -0.59 -13.77
C LYS A 69 -13.53 -0.31 -12.33
N LEU A 70 -14.24 0.78 -12.10
CA LEU A 70 -14.78 1.15 -10.80
C LEU A 70 -15.82 0.11 -10.33
N GLU A 71 -16.79 -0.23 -11.19
CA GLU A 71 -17.84 -1.19 -10.86
C GLU A 71 -17.29 -2.60 -10.59
N LYS A 72 -16.30 -3.07 -11.37
CA LYS A 72 -15.61 -4.34 -11.09
C LYS A 72 -14.89 -4.35 -9.74
N ARG A 73 -14.38 -3.19 -9.30
CA ARG A 73 -13.70 -3.06 -8.00
C ARG A 73 -14.71 -3.04 -6.86
N LYS A 74 -15.80 -2.29 -6.99
CA LYS A 74 -16.90 -2.29 -6.01
C LYS A 74 -17.44 -3.70 -5.77
N ARG A 75 -17.69 -4.47 -6.83
CA ARG A 75 -18.14 -5.88 -6.74
C ARG A 75 -17.15 -6.83 -6.04
N ARG A 76 -15.86 -6.48 -5.95
CA ARG A 76 -14.88 -7.33 -5.25
C ARG A 76 -14.95 -7.16 -3.73
N HIS A 77 -15.45 -6.01 -3.27
CA HIS A 77 -15.49 -5.65 -1.86
C HIS A 77 -16.93 -5.55 -1.31
N GLN A 78 -17.92 -5.91 -2.13
CA GLN A 78 -19.31 -6.17 -1.75
C GLN A 78 -19.50 -7.68 -1.70
#